data_AF-A0A9D4QP57-F1
#
_entry.id   AF-A0A9D4QP57-F1
#
_cell.length_a   1.000
_cell.length_b   1.000
_cell.length_c   1.000
_cell.angle_alpha   90.00
_cell.angle_beta   90.00
_cell.angle_gamma   90.00
#
_symmetry.space_group_name_H-M   'P 1'
#
loop_
_entity.id
_entity.type
_entity.pdbx_description
1 polymer ?
#
loop_
_entity_poly.entity_id
_entity_poly.type
_entity_poly.pdbx_seq_one_letter_code
_entity_poly.pdbx_strand_id
1 'polypeptide(L)'
;MHGVLYGIACEANVKVVCSKLLQQLKISSDRFWKAELATMVVSLVSRFPVEPQWQIDSLFNTLCCSSEDLDGTMLKNIRQLIGDRFLSKDCDPQGQQYLLQKCISALVSDKTAIPLLQIALWIVGSLCSFLKNMEDDKVLTLFINLLMQETCPTPFRVL
;
A
#
# COMPACT_ATOMS: atom_id res chain seq x y z
N MET A 1 12.09 -6.71 22.40
CA MET A 1 11.20 -7.91 22.26
C MET A 1 10.75 -8.14 20.81
N HIS A 2 10.49 -7.10 20.01
CA HIS A 2 10.01 -7.24 18.63
C HIS A 2 11.04 -7.81 17.63
N GLY A 3 12.34 -7.57 17.81
CA GLY A 3 13.39 -8.24 17.01
C GLY A 3 13.42 -9.76 17.19
N VAL A 4 13.02 -10.27 18.36
CA VAL A 4 12.89 -11.72 18.61
C VAL A 4 11.67 -12.27 17.89
N LEU A 5 10.53 -11.54 17.91
CA LEU A 5 9.33 -11.92 17.15
C LEU A 5 9.60 -12.01 15.64
N TYR A 6 10.36 -11.06 15.10
CA TYR A 6 10.83 -11.12 13.71
C TYR A 6 11.74 -12.33 13.45
N GLY A 7 12.67 -12.61 14.36
CA GLY A 7 13.61 -13.73 14.23
C GLY A 7 12.97 -15.13 14.27
N ILE A 8 11.84 -15.29 14.98
CA ILE A 8 11.10 -16.56 15.05
C ILE A 8 10.04 -16.73 13.95
N ALA A 9 9.97 -15.79 12.99
CA ALA A 9 9.00 -15.84 11.92
C ALA A 9 9.28 -17.02 10.97
N CYS A 10 8.25 -17.81 10.71
CA CYS A 10 8.23 -18.95 9.80
C CYS A 10 6.90 -18.96 9.03
N GLU A 11 6.78 -19.80 8.00
CA GLU A 11 5.58 -19.88 7.17
C GLU A 11 4.30 -20.13 7.98
N ALA A 12 4.38 -20.92 9.05
CA ALA A 12 3.23 -21.24 9.91
C ALA A 12 2.76 -20.07 10.79
N ASN A 13 3.63 -19.12 11.14
CA ASN A 13 3.32 -18.06 12.10
C ASN A 13 3.46 -16.63 11.53
N VAL A 14 3.94 -16.47 10.29
CA VAL A 14 4.25 -15.16 9.70
C VAL A 14 3.06 -14.22 9.70
N LYS A 15 1.84 -14.73 9.45
CA LYS A 15 0.61 -13.92 9.51
C LYS A 15 0.40 -13.31 10.91
N VAL A 16 0.62 -14.10 11.95
CA VAL A 16 0.46 -13.69 13.37
C VAL A 16 1.58 -12.76 13.81
N VAL A 17 2.82 -13.02 13.37
CA VAL A 17 3.96 -12.14 13.66
C VAL A 17 3.75 -10.78 13.01
N CYS A 18 3.39 -10.75 11.73
CA CYS A 18 3.12 -9.53 10.98
C CYS A 18 1.97 -8.73 11.59
N SER A 19 0.86 -9.38 11.98
CA SER A 19 -0.26 -8.68 12.62
C SER A 19 0.14 -8.03 13.94
N LYS A 20 1.00 -8.69 14.75
CA LYS A 20 1.53 -8.10 15.98
C LYS A 20 2.44 -6.91 15.70
N LEU A 21 3.31 -7.00 14.69
CA LEU A 21 4.17 -5.88 14.28
C LEU A 21 3.34 -4.69 13.77
N LEU A 22 2.31 -4.94 12.97
CA LEU A 22 1.38 -3.90 12.49
C LEU A 22 0.57 -3.27 13.63
N GLN A 23 0.14 -4.06 14.62
CA GLN A 23 -0.53 -3.52 15.81
C GLN A 23 0.40 -2.59 16.59
N GLN A 24 1.66 -2.96 16.73
CA GLN A 24 2.67 -2.12 17.40
C GLN A 24 2.99 -0.88 16.59
N LEU A 25 3.04 -0.98 15.26
CA LEU A 25 3.22 0.15 14.35
C LEU A 25 2.11 1.21 14.54
N LYS A 26 0.87 0.76 14.76
CA LYS A 26 -0.29 1.65 15.03
C LYS A 26 -0.23 2.36 16.38
N ILE A 27 0.31 1.71 17.40
CA ILE A 27 0.30 2.24 18.78
C ILE A 27 1.57 3.06 19.07
N SER A 28 2.66 2.77 18.36
CA SER A 28 3.93 3.46 18.57
C SER A 28 3.85 4.92 18.13
N SER A 29 4.39 5.84 18.93
CA SER A 29 4.53 7.26 18.59
C SER A 29 5.94 7.62 18.13
N ASP A 30 6.91 6.73 18.35
CA ASP A 30 8.31 6.94 17.99
C ASP A 30 8.53 6.70 16.49
N ARG A 31 8.97 7.76 15.80
CA ARG A 31 9.24 7.79 14.35
C ARG A 31 10.29 6.78 13.90
N PHE A 32 11.40 6.67 14.62
CA PHE A 32 12.46 5.73 14.28
C PHE A 32 11.98 4.30 14.47
N TRP A 33 11.25 4.05 15.55
CA TRP A 33 10.70 2.73 15.84
C TRP A 33 9.63 2.32 14.83
N LYS A 34 8.79 3.26 14.37
CA LYS A 34 7.83 3.01 13.29
C LYS A 34 8.52 2.60 11.98
N ALA A 35 9.57 3.30 11.58
CA ALA A 35 10.32 2.98 10.37
C ALA A 35 10.95 1.56 10.43
N GLU A 36 11.53 1.20 11.58
CA GLU A 36 12.06 -0.14 11.86
C GLU A 36 10.97 -1.22 11.78
N LEU A 37 9.83 -1.01 12.45
CA LEU A 37 8.69 -1.94 12.43
C LEU A 37 8.13 -2.13 11.03
N ALA A 38 7.97 -1.03 10.30
CA ALA A 38 7.49 -1.04 8.93
C ALA A 38 8.47 -1.82 8.02
N THR A 39 9.78 -1.62 8.19
CA THR A 39 10.83 -2.35 7.46
C THR A 39 10.78 -3.85 7.74
N MET A 40 10.62 -4.24 9.01
CA MET A 40 10.44 -5.64 9.40
C MET A 40 9.20 -6.25 8.73
N VAL A 41 8.06 -5.55 8.72
CA VAL A 41 6.83 -6.03 8.05
C VAL A 41 7.06 -6.25 6.56
N VAL A 42 7.62 -5.25 5.86
CA VAL A 42 7.90 -5.37 4.42
C VAL A 42 8.86 -6.51 4.12
N SER A 43 9.87 -6.71 4.96
CA SER A 43 10.80 -7.84 4.83
C SER A 43 10.11 -9.19 5.01
N LEU A 44 9.22 -9.34 6.00
CA LEU A 44 8.44 -10.57 6.19
C LEU A 44 7.53 -10.86 5.00
N VAL A 45 6.82 -9.84 4.50
CA VAL A 45 5.94 -9.97 3.33
C VAL A 45 6.73 -10.37 2.08
N SER A 46 7.94 -9.81 1.90
CA SER A 46 8.84 -10.16 0.81
C SER A 46 9.37 -11.59 0.92
N ARG A 47 9.72 -12.03 2.13
CA ARG A 47 10.36 -13.33 2.38
C ARG A 47 9.38 -14.50 2.33
N PHE A 48 8.12 -14.29 2.70
CA PHE A 48 7.14 -15.38 2.82
C PHE A 48 6.00 -15.22 1.77
N PRO A 49 6.00 -16.04 0.70
CA PRO A 49 4.96 -16.02 -0.33
C PRO A 49 3.73 -16.83 0.10
N VAL A 50 2.93 -16.28 1.00
CA VAL A 50 1.75 -16.99 1.56
C VAL A 50 0.52 -16.87 0.66
N GLU A 51 -0.21 -15.77 0.77
CA GLU A 51 -1.42 -15.48 -0.01
C GLU A 51 -1.34 -14.05 -0.55
N PRO A 52 -1.66 -13.84 -1.85
CA PRO A 52 -1.56 -12.52 -2.46
C PRO A 52 -2.41 -11.47 -1.74
N GLN A 53 -3.62 -11.84 -1.30
CA GLN A 53 -4.52 -10.94 -0.56
C GLN A 53 -3.88 -10.46 0.76
N TRP A 54 -3.33 -11.38 1.54
CA TRP A 54 -2.66 -11.06 2.80
C TRP A 54 -1.43 -10.17 2.60
N GLN A 55 -0.64 -10.42 1.55
CA GLN A 55 0.53 -9.60 1.22
C GLN A 55 0.09 -8.16 0.87
N ILE A 56 -0.95 -8.01 0.04
CA ILE A 56 -1.51 -6.71 -0.32
C ILE A 56 -2.01 -5.98 0.93
N ASP A 57 -2.82 -6.64 1.75
CA ASP A 57 -3.36 -6.03 2.96
C ASP A 57 -2.26 -5.62 3.95
N SER A 58 -1.20 -6.42 4.07
CA SER A 58 -0.08 -6.11 4.96
C SER A 58 0.71 -4.90 4.46
N LEU A 59 0.97 -4.78 3.15
CA LEU A 59 1.65 -3.64 2.55
C LEU A 59 0.82 -2.36 2.67
N PHE A 60 -0.48 -2.43 2.35
CA PHE A 60 -1.39 -1.29 2.46
C PHE A 60 -1.53 -0.81 3.91
N ASN A 61 -1.68 -1.72 4.87
CA ASN A 61 -1.73 -1.35 6.28
C ASN A 61 -0.42 -0.70 6.74
N THR A 62 0.73 -1.18 6.25
CA THR A 62 2.03 -0.56 6.55
C THR A 62 2.06 0.89 6.04
N LEU A 63 1.69 1.10 4.78
CA LEU A 63 1.63 2.43 4.15
C LEU A 63 0.68 3.39 4.89
N CYS A 64 -0.50 2.92 5.29
CA CYS A 64 -1.46 3.72 6.06
C CYS A 64 -0.91 4.15 7.43
N CYS A 65 -0.14 3.29 8.10
CA CYS A 65 0.31 3.54 9.47
C CYS A 65 1.63 4.34 9.55
N SER A 66 2.38 4.43 8.45
CA SER A 66 3.72 5.03 8.41
C SER A 66 3.83 6.22 7.44
N SER A 67 2.70 6.79 7.01
CA SER A 67 2.61 7.80 5.95
C SER A 67 3.54 9.03 6.06
N GLU A 68 3.85 9.49 7.27
CA GLU A 68 4.70 10.68 7.52
C GLU A 68 6.17 10.31 7.79
N ASP A 69 6.43 9.03 8.02
CA ASP A 69 7.68 8.51 8.58
C ASP A 69 8.40 7.55 7.61
N LEU A 70 7.82 7.32 6.42
CA LEU A 70 8.40 6.45 5.40
C LEU A 70 9.49 7.17 4.62
N ASP A 71 10.72 6.66 4.72
CA ASP A 71 11.80 7.07 3.84
C ASP A 71 11.50 6.70 2.38
N GLY A 72 11.92 7.56 1.43
CA GLY A 72 11.70 7.34 0.01
C GLY A 72 12.26 6.01 -0.52
N THR A 73 13.29 5.46 0.14
CA THR A 73 13.84 4.12 -0.14
C THR A 73 12.83 3.03 0.18
N MET A 74 12.09 3.15 1.27
CA MET A 74 11.10 2.16 1.68
C MET A 74 9.91 2.13 0.72
N LEU A 75 9.46 3.30 0.26
CA LEU A 75 8.43 3.40 -0.77
C LEU A 75 8.87 2.76 -2.10
N LYS A 76 10.14 2.94 -2.49
CA LYS A 76 10.70 2.25 -3.66
C LYS A 76 10.68 0.72 -3.48
N ASN A 77 11.08 0.23 -2.31
CA ASN A 77 11.06 -1.21 -2.01
C ASN A 77 9.64 -1.78 -2.08
N ILE A 78 8.64 -1.08 -1.52
CA ILE A 78 7.24 -1.51 -1.60
C ILE A 78 6.76 -1.50 -3.06
N ARG A 79 7.06 -0.46 -3.84
CA ARG A 79 6.71 -0.41 -5.28
C ARG A 79 7.34 -1.56 -6.05
N GLN A 80 8.61 -1.86 -5.81
CA GLN A 80 9.31 -2.96 -6.47
C GLN A 80 8.67 -4.31 -6.09
N LEU A 81 8.38 -4.55 -4.82
CA LEU A 81 7.70 -5.77 -4.37
C LEU A 81 6.33 -5.93 -5.03
N ILE A 82 5.57 -4.84 -5.15
CA ILE A 82 4.27 -4.87 -5.82
C ILE A 82 4.45 -5.15 -7.32
N GLY A 83 5.41 -4.50 -7.97
CA GLY A 83 5.73 -4.69 -9.38
C GLY A 83 6.11 -6.14 -9.70
N ASP A 84 7.08 -6.68 -8.96
CA ASP A 84 7.64 -8.01 -9.20
C ASP A 84 6.60 -9.12 -8.95
N ARG A 85 5.79 -8.98 -7.89
CA ARG A 85 4.85 -10.03 -7.47
C ARG A 85 3.46 -9.93 -8.08
N PHE A 86 2.96 -8.73 -8.36
CA PHE A 86 1.56 -8.52 -8.76
C PHE A 86 1.39 -7.93 -10.16
N LEU A 87 2.36 -7.21 -10.70
CA LEU A 87 2.28 -6.61 -12.04
C LEU A 87 3.01 -7.43 -13.11
N SER A 88 3.65 -8.55 -12.74
CA SER A 88 4.26 -9.47 -13.69
C SER A 88 3.20 -10.20 -14.53
N LYS A 89 3.55 -10.52 -15.77
CA LYS A 89 2.63 -11.15 -16.76
C LYS A 89 2.13 -12.53 -16.35
N ASP A 90 2.82 -13.19 -15.42
CA ASP A 90 2.53 -14.54 -14.93
C ASP A 90 1.72 -14.53 -13.62
N CYS A 91 1.26 -13.36 -13.17
CA CYS A 91 0.54 -13.25 -11.91
C CYS A 91 -0.93 -13.70 -12.04
N ASP A 92 -1.48 -14.20 -10.93
CA ASP A 92 -2.89 -14.60 -10.83
C ASP A 92 -3.81 -13.38 -11.04
N PRO A 93 -4.71 -13.40 -12.04
CA PRO A 93 -5.64 -12.30 -12.30
C PRO A 93 -6.54 -11.96 -11.10
N GLN A 94 -6.80 -12.92 -10.20
CA GLN A 94 -7.57 -12.64 -8.98
C GLN A 94 -6.80 -11.72 -8.00
N GLY A 95 -5.49 -11.91 -7.88
CA GLY A 95 -4.62 -11.06 -7.05
C GLY A 95 -4.53 -9.63 -7.59
N GLN A 96 -4.45 -9.48 -8.92
CA GLN A 96 -4.44 -8.19 -9.60
C GLN A 96 -5.75 -7.43 -9.43
N GLN A 97 -6.89 -8.12 -9.54
CA GLN A 97 -8.20 -7.52 -9.33
C GLN A 97 -8.40 -7.08 -7.87
N TYR A 98 -7.96 -7.88 -6.90
CA TYR A 98 -8.02 -7.51 -5.47
C TYR A 98 -7.13 -6.30 -5.16
N LEU A 99 -5.91 -6.27 -5.72
CA LEU A 99 -5.01 -5.12 -5.60
C LEU A 99 -5.66 -3.85 -6.13
N LEU A 100 -6.27 -3.93 -7.31
CA LEU A 100 -6.95 -2.81 -7.95
C LEU A 100 -8.15 -2.32 -7.11
N GLN A 101 -8.98 -3.23 -6.61
CA GLN A 101 -10.10 -2.88 -5.74
C GLN A 101 -9.63 -2.16 -4.46
N LYS A 102 -8.53 -2.64 -3.86
CA LYS A 102 -7.93 -2.01 -2.69
C LYS A 102 -7.37 -0.62 -3.00
N CYS A 103 -6.68 -0.45 -4.12
CA CYS A 103 -6.23 0.85 -4.61
C CYS A 103 -7.39 1.83 -4.78
N ILE A 104 -8.48 1.41 -5.46
CA ILE A 104 -9.66 2.26 -5.67
C ILE A 104 -10.31 2.62 -4.33
N SER A 105 -10.46 1.65 -3.41
CA SER A 105 -11.02 1.92 -2.09
C SER A 105 -10.16 2.88 -1.26
N ALA A 106 -8.83 2.81 -1.41
CA ALA A 106 -7.91 3.74 -0.80
C ALA A 106 -8.02 5.13 -1.44
N LEU A 107 -8.12 5.21 -2.77
CA LEU A 107 -8.27 6.47 -3.52
C LEU A 107 -9.59 7.19 -3.19
N VAL A 108 -10.68 6.48 -2.93
CA VAL A 108 -11.99 7.07 -2.62
C VAL A 108 -12.07 7.59 -1.16
N SER A 109 -11.11 7.23 -0.31
CA SER A 109 -11.11 7.66 1.09
C SER A 109 -10.62 9.12 1.24
N ASP A 110 -11.36 9.96 1.95
CA ASP A 110 -11.03 11.39 2.17
C ASP A 110 -9.77 11.63 3.04
N LYS A 111 -9.17 10.57 3.62
CA LYS A 111 -8.00 10.66 4.51
C LYS A 111 -6.89 9.73 4.06
N THR A 112 -6.44 9.92 2.83
CA THR A 112 -5.46 9.01 2.21
C THR A 112 -4.08 9.62 2.26
N ALA A 113 -3.16 8.91 2.89
CA ALA A 113 -1.75 9.26 2.94
C ALA A 113 -1.16 9.47 1.53
N ILE A 114 -0.42 10.57 1.31
CA ILE A 114 0.23 10.89 0.03
C ILE A 114 1.04 9.69 -0.54
N PRO A 115 1.84 8.95 0.25
CA PRO A 115 2.56 7.80 -0.28
C PRO A 115 1.67 6.66 -0.77
N LEU A 116 0.50 6.49 -0.13
CA LEU A 116 -0.50 5.50 -0.53
C LEU A 116 -1.19 5.92 -1.83
N LEU A 117 -1.52 7.21 -1.98
CA LEU A 117 -2.05 7.78 -3.22
C LEU A 117 -1.08 7.58 -4.39
N GLN A 118 0.22 7.84 -4.19
CA GLN A 118 1.24 7.65 -5.23
C GLN A 118 1.35 6.19 -5.69
N ILE A 119 1.29 5.24 -4.76
CA ILE A 119 1.35 3.81 -5.07
C ILE A 119 0.06 3.36 -5.75
N ALA A 120 -1.11 3.78 -5.24
CA ALA A 120 -2.40 3.44 -5.82
C ALA A 120 -2.55 3.98 -7.25
N LEU A 121 -2.16 5.24 -7.50
CA LEU A 121 -2.13 5.86 -8.83
C LEU A 121 -1.22 5.09 -9.79
N TRP A 122 -0.02 4.73 -9.35
CA TRP A 122 0.92 3.95 -10.16
C TRP A 122 0.38 2.57 -10.53
N ILE A 123 -0.24 1.87 -9.56
CA ILE A 123 -0.83 0.54 -9.78
C ILE A 123 -2.01 0.62 -10.76
N VAL A 124 -2.92 1.57 -10.55
CA VAL A 124 -4.07 1.74 -11.44
C VAL A 124 -3.63 2.08 -12.85
N GLY A 125 -2.66 2.99 -13.02
CA GLY A 125 -2.09 3.31 -14.33
C GLY A 125 -1.43 2.10 -15.01
N SER A 126 -0.84 1.20 -14.23
CA SER A 126 -0.23 -0.04 -14.74
C SER A 126 -1.26 -1.13 -15.08
N LEU A 127 -2.42 -1.11 -14.43
CA LEU A 127 -3.51 -2.10 -14.58
C LEU A 127 -4.71 -1.57 -15.39
N CYS A 128 -4.60 -0.43 -16.08
CA CYS A 128 -5.65 0.11 -16.94
C CYS A 128 -6.18 -0.91 -17.97
N SER A 129 -5.34 -1.83 -18.45
CA SER A 129 -5.77 -2.89 -19.38
C SER A 129 -6.74 -3.91 -18.78
N PHE A 130 -6.79 -4.05 -17.45
CA PHE A 130 -7.74 -4.90 -16.72
C PHE A 130 -9.05 -4.17 -16.39
N LEU A 131 -9.09 -2.84 -16.46
CA LEU A 131 -10.25 -1.99 -16.20
C LEU A 131 -11.25 -1.94 -17.36
N LYS A 132 -11.44 -3.04 -18.13
CA LYS A 132 -12.34 -3.09 -19.30
C LYS A 132 -13.81 -2.71 -19.01
N ASN A 133 -14.21 -2.63 -17.75
CA ASN A 133 -15.58 -2.32 -17.31
C ASN A 133 -15.74 -0.93 -16.66
N MET A 134 -14.68 -0.13 -16.54
CA MET A 134 -14.78 1.29 -16.19
C MET A 134 -14.44 2.13 -17.42
N GLU A 135 -15.28 3.11 -17.74
CA GLU A 135 -14.93 4.13 -18.72
C GLU A 135 -13.68 4.87 -18.24
N ASP A 136 -12.67 4.96 -19.11
CA ASP A 136 -11.38 5.62 -18.83
C ASP A 136 -11.59 7.04 -18.27
N ASP A 137 -12.64 7.73 -18.72
CA ASP A 137 -13.04 9.05 -18.23
C ASP A 137 -13.39 9.09 -16.75
N LYS A 138 -13.99 8.04 -16.19
CA LYS A 138 -14.35 8.00 -14.75
C LYS A 138 -13.12 7.79 -13.88
N VAL A 139 -12.18 6.97 -14.36
CA VAL A 139 -10.90 6.74 -13.68
C VAL A 139 -10.07 8.02 -13.70
N LEU A 140 -9.99 8.70 -14.86
CA LEU A 140 -9.31 9.99 -14.99
C LEU A 140 -9.98 11.11 -14.18
N THR A 141 -11.31 11.16 -14.14
CA THR A 141 -12.04 12.15 -13.33
C THR A 141 -11.81 11.94 -11.83
N LEU A 142 -11.77 10.68 -11.36
CA LEU A 142 -11.38 10.37 -9.98
C LEU A 142 -9.95 10.83 -9.68
N PHE A 143 -9.01 10.61 -10.61
CA PHE A 143 -7.64 11.09 -10.46
C PHE A 143 -7.51 12.60 -10.44
N ILE A 144 -8.21 13.30 -11.32
CA ILE A 144 -8.21 14.77 -11.39
C ILE A 144 -8.81 15.33 -10.10
N ASN A 145 -9.91 14.77 -9.60
CA ASN A 145 -10.52 15.23 -8.35
C ASN A 145 -9.62 15.04 -7.13
N LEU A 146 -8.90 13.91 -7.04
CA LEU A 146 -7.96 13.65 -5.95
C LEU A 146 -6.72 14.54 -6.01
N LEU A 147 -6.19 14.79 -7.21
CA LEU A 147 -5.08 15.73 -7.39
C LEU A 147 -5.51 17.18 -7.11
N MET A 148 -6.73 17.56 -7.47
CA MET A 148 -7.30 18.89 -7.20
C MET A 148 -7.56 19.12 -5.70
N GLN A 149 -7.96 18.09 -4.95
CA GLN A 149 -8.09 18.17 -3.48
C GLN A 149 -6.74 18.42 -2.77
N GLU A 150 -5.64 17.84 -3.27
CA GLU A 150 -4.30 18.00 -2.68
C GLU A 150 -3.57 19.27 -3.17
N THR A 151 -3.92 19.82 -4.33
CA THR A 151 -3.25 21.02 -4.90
C THR A 151 -3.90 22.36 -4.56
N CYS A 152 -5.09 22.39 -3.93
CA CYS A 152 -5.77 23.63 -3.56
C CYS A 152 -6.11 23.71 -2.06
N PRO A 153 -5.25 24.33 -1.22
CA PRO A 153 -5.66 24.81 0.10
C PRO A 153 -6.46 26.12 0.06
N THR A 154 -6.82 26.64 -1.11
CA THR A 154 -7.65 27.85 -1.23
C THR A 154 -8.87 27.62 -2.12
N PRO A 155 -10.06 28.09 -1.71
CA PRO A 155 -11.27 27.94 -2.50
C PRO A 155 -11.16 28.84 -3.73
N PHE A 156 -11.01 28.26 -4.91
CA PHE A 156 -11.32 28.97 -6.14
C PHE A 156 -12.84 29.16 -6.20
N ARG A 157 -13.30 30.32 -5.69
CA ARG A 157 -14.58 30.90 -6.09
C ARG A 157 -14.50 31.17 -7.59
N VAL A 158 -15.24 30.39 -8.36
CA VAL A 158 -15.56 30.69 -9.75
C VAL A 158 -16.44 31.95 -9.73
N LEU A 159 -15.90 33.06 -10.26
CA LEU A 159 -16.66 34.22 -10.72
C LEU A 159 -16.96 34.04 -12.21
#